data_AF-A0A0D0GHH9-F1
#
_entry.id   AF-A0A0D0GHH9-F1
#
_cell.length_a   1.000
_cell.length_b   1.000
_cell.length_c   1.000
_cell.angle_alpha   90.00
_cell.angle_beta   90.00
_cell.angle_gamma   90.00
#
_symmetry.space_group_name_H-M   'P 1'
#
loop_
_entity.id
_entity.type
_entity.pdbx_description
1 polymer ?
#
loop_
_entity_poly.entity_id
_entity_poly.type
_entity_poly.pdbx_seq_one_letter_code
_entity_poly.pdbx_strand_id
1 'polypeptide(L)'
;MTKLEKIKEAYGNKYNSSVSDTDGWAPWNCIDLMPLPDSYQTKNIGNTTFIRPISLNGIEDNNGWQKIESEDDLPTDRTKEYLIVVDGLKGYRQAFYDKDKWCFFHIVSDGTRHLSSYNSVTHWKPIVKDLPPIY
;
A
#
# COMPACT_ATOMS: atom_id res chain seq x y z
N MET A 1 11.62 -4.22 3.26
CA MET A 1 11.20 -3.86 4.63
C MET A 1 9.89 -4.55 4.92
N THR A 2 9.81 -5.29 6.03
CA THR A 2 8.62 -6.00 6.47
C THR A 2 7.62 -5.05 7.12
N LYS A 3 6.37 -5.50 7.26
CA LYS A 3 5.32 -4.78 8.00
C LYS A 3 5.76 -4.44 9.42
N LEU A 4 6.36 -5.41 10.11
CA LEU A 4 6.87 -5.25 11.48
C LEU A 4 7.99 -4.20 11.57
N GLU A 5 8.91 -4.19 10.61
CA GLU A 5 9.99 -3.20 10.56
C GLU A 5 9.44 -1.78 10.40
N LYS A 6 8.42 -1.58 9.54
CA LYS A 6 7.76 -0.28 9.40
C LYS A 6 7.08 0.17 10.68
N ILE A 7 6.41 -0.74 11.39
CA ILE A 7 5.77 -0.45 12.69
C ILE A 7 6.85 -0.05 13.70
N LYS A 8 7.94 -0.82 13.79
CA LYS A 8 9.09 -0.52 14.67
C LYS A 8 9.70 0.83 14.36
N GLU A 9 9.88 1.17 13.09
CA GLU A 9 10.41 2.46 12.66
C GLU A 9 9.49 3.62 13.05
N ALA A 10 8.19 3.51 12.78
CA ALA A 10 7.22 4.56 13.09
C ALA A 10 7.05 4.81 14.59
N TYR A 11 7.18 3.77 15.41
CA TYR A 11 7.17 3.90 16.87
C TYR A 11 8.57 4.19 17.44
N GLY A 12 9.66 3.92 16.72
CA GLY A 12 11.03 4.10 17.17
C GLY A 12 11.29 3.42 18.52
N ASN A 13 11.92 4.15 19.45
CA ASN A 13 12.19 3.68 20.82
C ASN A 13 10.92 3.42 21.66
N LYS A 14 9.73 3.75 21.12
CA LYS A 14 8.43 3.59 21.78
C LYS A 14 7.74 2.27 21.42
N TYR A 15 8.32 1.51 20.49
CA TYR A 15 7.77 0.23 20.06
C TYR A 15 7.78 -0.77 21.23
N ASN A 16 6.64 -1.41 21.50
CA ASN A 16 6.52 -2.47 22.49
C ASN A 16 5.63 -3.62 21.96
N SER A 17 5.55 -4.72 22.69
CA SER A 17 4.82 -5.92 22.28
C SER A 17 3.30 -5.72 22.14
N SER A 18 2.71 -4.68 22.74
CA SER A 18 1.27 -4.38 22.56
C SER A 18 0.93 -3.83 21.17
N VAL A 19 1.93 -3.46 20.36
CA VAL A 19 1.78 -2.83 19.03
C VAL A 19 1.98 -3.82 17.88
N SER A 20 2.64 -4.96 18.11
CA SER A 20 3.18 -5.81 17.04
C SER A 20 2.11 -6.54 16.22
N ASP A 21 0.95 -6.79 16.81
CA ASP A 21 -0.03 -7.74 16.27
C ASP A 21 -1.31 -7.07 15.75
N THR A 22 -1.33 -5.74 15.71
CA THR A 22 -2.55 -4.95 15.52
C THR A 22 -2.40 -3.91 14.42
N ASP A 23 -1.63 -4.17 13.36
CA ASP A 23 -1.41 -3.20 12.27
C ASP A 23 -0.93 -1.83 12.76
N GLY A 24 -0.14 -1.84 13.82
CA GLY A 24 0.37 -0.64 14.47
C GLY A 24 -0.67 0.12 15.31
N TRP A 25 -1.78 -0.50 15.73
CA TRP A 25 -2.73 0.10 16.66
C TRP A 25 -2.34 -0.19 18.11
N ALA A 26 -2.06 0.84 18.88
CA ALA A 26 -1.73 0.74 20.30
C ALA A 26 -2.86 1.30 21.17
N PRO A 27 -3.20 0.68 22.32
CA PRO A 27 -4.11 1.29 23.28
C PRO A 27 -3.56 2.63 23.77
N TRP A 28 -4.42 3.64 23.91
CA TRP A 28 -4.05 4.99 24.35
C TRP A 28 -3.33 4.97 25.70
N ASN A 29 -3.84 4.18 26.65
CA ASN A 29 -3.26 4.01 27.99
C ASN A 29 -1.92 3.26 27.99
N CYS A 30 -1.53 2.61 26.89
CA CYS A 30 -0.18 2.07 26.73
C CYS A 30 0.83 3.16 26.32
N ILE A 31 0.36 4.39 26.04
CA ILE A 31 1.15 5.52 25.52
C ILE A 31 1.26 6.66 26.54
N ASP A 32 0.73 6.49 27.76
CA ASP A 32 0.77 7.43 28.91
C ASP A 32 2.16 7.92 29.35
N LEU A 33 3.24 7.58 28.63
CA LEU A 33 4.61 7.99 28.92
C LEU A 33 5.25 8.93 27.88
N MET A 34 4.58 9.35 26.79
CA MET A 34 5.30 10.05 25.71
C MET A 34 4.50 11.13 24.96
N PRO A 35 5.15 12.24 24.55
CA PRO A 35 4.54 13.20 23.63
C PRO A 35 4.17 12.48 22.33
N LEU A 36 2.92 12.67 21.93
CA LEU A 36 2.36 12.10 20.71
C LEU A 36 3.17 12.60 19.50
N PRO A 37 3.37 11.78 18.46
CA PRO A 37 3.78 12.33 17.17
C PRO A 37 2.78 13.41 16.75
N ASP A 38 3.25 14.44 16.04
CA ASP A 38 2.44 15.61 15.65
C ASP A 38 1.14 15.25 14.91
N SER A 39 1.02 14.00 14.45
CA SER A 39 -0.21 13.45 13.89
C SER A 39 -0.38 11.94 14.13
N TYR A 40 -1.59 11.53 14.51
CA TYR A 40 -1.99 10.14 14.73
C TYR A 40 -3.45 9.91 14.30
N GLN A 41 -3.76 8.68 13.92
CA GLN A 41 -5.13 8.18 13.77
C GLN A 41 -5.64 7.68 15.11
N THR A 42 -6.94 7.84 15.36
CA THR A 42 -7.62 7.30 16.54
C THR A 42 -8.76 6.39 16.11
N LYS A 43 -9.04 5.35 16.89
CA LYS A 43 -10.28 4.58 16.81
C LYS A 43 -10.71 4.14 18.20
N ASN A 44 -12.01 4.07 18.47
CA ASN A 44 -12.54 3.60 19.74
C ASN A 44 -13.11 2.19 19.57
N ILE A 45 -12.70 1.26 20.42
CA ILE A 45 -13.25 -0.10 20.49
C ILE A 45 -13.70 -0.33 21.93
N GLY A 46 -15.02 -0.42 22.15
CA GLY A 46 -15.59 -0.41 23.50
C GLY A 46 -15.20 0.86 24.26
N ASN A 47 -14.66 0.69 25.47
CA ASN A 47 -14.19 1.79 26.32
C ASN A 47 -12.69 2.11 26.15
N THR A 48 -12.05 1.60 25.09
CA THR A 48 -10.62 1.78 24.84
C THR A 48 -10.39 2.57 23.56
N THR A 49 -9.66 3.68 23.68
CA THR A 49 -9.13 4.40 22.53
C THR A 49 -7.84 3.74 22.06
N PHE A 50 -7.72 3.52 20.76
CA PHE A 50 -6.52 3.05 20.11
C PHE A 50 -5.95 4.15 19.23
N ILE A 51 -4.62 4.22 19.15
CA ILE A 51 -3.92 5.18 18.31
C ILE A 51 -2.87 4.51 17.43
N ARG A 52 -2.60 5.17 16.30
CA ARG A 52 -1.63 4.73 15.31
C ARG A 52 -0.97 5.95 14.65
N PRO A 53 0.37 6.02 14.52
CA PRO A 53 1.03 7.06 13.75
C PRO A 53 0.45 7.19 12.33
N ILE A 54 0.25 8.42 11.82
CA ILE A 54 -0.26 8.62 10.44
C ILE A 54 0.68 8.00 9.39
N SER A 55 1.98 7.91 9.67
CA SER A 55 2.96 7.24 8.80
C SER A 55 2.67 5.76 8.58
N LEU A 56 1.84 5.13 9.42
CA LEU A 56 1.39 3.75 9.29
C LEU A 56 0.02 3.62 8.61
N ASN A 57 -0.55 4.71 8.07
CA ASN A 57 -1.78 4.61 7.31
C ASN A 57 -1.59 3.66 6.10
N GLY A 58 -2.58 2.78 5.85
CA GLY A 58 -2.51 1.77 4.80
C GLY A 58 -1.53 0.61 5.09
N ILE A 59 -1.06 0.42 6.32
CA ILE A 59 -0.19 -0.72 6.64
C ILE A 59 -0.96 -2.06 6.67
N GLU A 60 -2.27 -1.99 6.89
CA GLU A 60 -3.21 -3.10 6.86
C GLU A 60 -3.25 -3.79 5.49
N ASP A 61 -3.25 -3.00 4.42
CA ASP A 61 -3.46 -3.43 3.04
C ASP A 61 -2.29 -3.08 2.10
N ASN A 62 -1.12 -2.78 2.68
CA ASN A 62 0.06 -2.34 1.95
C ASN A 62 -0.22 -1.11 1.05
N ASN A 63 -1.03 -0.17 1.51
CA ASN A 63 -1.50 1.01 0.79
C ASN A 63 -2.24 0.63 -0.50
N GLY A 64 -2.93 -0.51 -0.50
CA GLY A 64 -3.61 -1.10 -1.65
C GLY A 64 -2.70 -1.71 -2.72
N TRP A 65 -1.39 -1.88 -2.44
CA TRP A 65 -0.47 -2.56 -3.33
C TRP A 65 -0.55 -4.08 -3.16
N GLN A 66 -0.94 -4.76 -4.22
CA GLN A 66 -0.89 -6.21 -4.34
C GLN A 66 0.52 -6.63 -4.79
N LYS A 67 1.14 -7.55 -4.05
CA LYS A 67 2.39 -8.19 -4.45
C LYS A 67 2.07 -9.33 -5.42
N ILE A 68 2.90 -9.48 -6.47
CA ILE A 68 2.81 -10.61 -7.39
C ILE A 68 3.79 -11.67 -6.92
N GLU A 69 3.28 -12.78 -6.40
CA GLU A 69 4.08 -13.99 -6.10
C GLU A 69 3.81 -15.09 -7.12
N SER A 70 2.65 -15.03 -7.78
CA SER A 70 2.19 -15.98 -8.76
C SER A 70 1.31 -15.31 -9.82
N GLU A 71 0.96 -16.08 -10.84
CA GLU A 71 0.04 -15.69 -11.90
C GLU A 71 -1.37 -15.34 -11.39
N ASP A 72 -1.81 -15.96 -10.29
CA ASP A 72 -3.12 -15.73 -9.68
C ASP A 72 -3.23 -14.35 -9.00
N ASP A 73 -2.09 -13.72 -8.70
CA ASP A 73 -2.04 -12.39 -8.11
C ASP A 73 -2.21 -11.27 -9.14
N LEU A 74 -2.26 -11.59 -10.44
CA LEU A 74 -2.36 -10.59 -11.49
C LEU A 74 -3.73 -9.92 -11.55
N PRO A 75 -3.82 -8.68 -12.08
CA PRO A 75 -5.11 -8.01 -12.19
C PRO A 75 -6.09 -8.78 -13.08
N THR A 76 -7.35 -8.80 -12.68
CA THR A 76 -8.40 -9.51 -13.44
C THR A 76 -9.09 -8.61 -14.48
N ASP A 77 -9.07 -7.29 -14.28
CA ASP A 77 -9.78 -6.33 -15.10
C ASP A 77 -8.88 -5.73 -16.20
N ARG A 78 -9.21 -5.98 -17.46
CA ARG A 78 -8.45 -5.54 -18.64
C ARG A 78 -8.67 -4.06 -19.00
N THR A 79 -9.72 -3.44 -18.45
CA THR A 79 -10.12 -2.07 -18.82
C THR A 79 -9.53 -1.01 -17.90
N LYS A 80 -8.93 -1.44 -16.79
CA LYS A 80 -8.39 -0.54 -15.78
C LYS A 80 -6.93 -0.21 -16.00
N GLU A 81 -6.59 0.99 -15.54
CA GLU A 81 -5.22 1.44 -15.39
C GLU A 81 -4.73 1.07 -13.99
N TYR A 82 -3.47 0.70 -13.92
CA TYR A 82 -2.79 0.26 -12.71
C TYR A 82 -1.53 1.06 -12.50
N LEU A 83 -1.18 1.32 -11.24
CA LEU A 83 0.19 1.62 -10.87
C LEU A 83 0.94 0.31 -10.74
N ILE A 84 2.13 0.23 -11.32
CA ILE A 84 3.00 -0.95 -11.25
C ILE A 84 4.38 -0.58 -10.72
N VAL A 85 4.97 -1.46 -9.92
CA VAL A 85 6.39 -1.41 -9.55
C VAL A 85 7.13 -2.48 -10.33
N VAL A 86 8.11 -2.06 -11.11
CA VAL A 86 8.94 -2.94 -11.92
C VAL A 86 10.27 -3.14 -11.20
N ASP A 87 10.75 -4.38 -11.13
CA ASP A 87 12.04 -4.69 -10.54
C ASP A 87 13.18 -3.92 -11.23
N GLY A 88 14.13 -3.45 -10.43
CA GLY A 88 15.23 -2.60 -10.90
C GLY A 88 14.86 -1.15 -11.26
N LEU A 89 13.58 -0.76 -11.22
CA LEU A 89 13.15 0.63 -11.45
C LEU A 89 12.80 1.34 -10.14
N LYS A 90 13.25 2.58 -9.98
CA LYS A 90 12.84 3.43 -8.87
C LYS A 90 11.45 4.01 -9.14
N GLY A 91 10.54 3.82 -8.20
CA GLY A 91 9.19 4.36 -8.24
C GLY A 91 8.17 3.43 -8.90
N TYR A 92 7.04 4.01 -9.31
CA TYR A 92 5.96 3.31 -9.98
C TYR A 92 5.68 3.91 -11.36
N ARG A 93 4.97 3.16 -12.21
CA ARG A 93 4.48 3.62 -13.52
C ARG A 93 3.01 3.30 -13.67
N GLN A 94 2.32 4.08 -14.49
CA GLN A 94 0.96 3.78 -14.91
C GLN A 94 0.99 2.83 -16.12
N ALA A 95 0.24 1.75 -16.06
CA ALA A 95 0.20 0.73 -17.10
C ALA A 95 -1.18 0.06 -17.18
N PHE A 96 -1.44 -0.61 -18.29
CA PHE A 96 -2.58 -1.50 -18.50
C PHE A 96 -2.11 -2.95 -18.44
N TYR A 97 -2.96 -3.84 -17.95
CA TYR A 97 -2.68 -5.27 -17.95
C TYR A 97 -3.31 -5.95 -19.17
N ASP A 98 -2.48 -6.62 -19.98
CA ASP A 98 -2.90 -7.47 -21.08
C ASP A 98 -2.83 -8.93 -20.63
N LYS A 99 -3.98 -9.47 -20.21
CA LYS A 99 -4.12 -10.87 -19.76
C LYS A 99 -3.79 -11.89 -20.85
N ASP A 100 -4.03 -11.58 -22.12
CA ASP A 100 -3.78 -12.53 -23.20
C ASP A 100 -2.28 -12.71 -23.45
N LYS A 101 -1.50 -11.66 -23.16
CA LYS A 101 -0.04 -11.66 -23.29
C LYS A 101 0.71 -11.78 -21.97
N TRP A 102 -0.01 -11.87 -20.84
CA TRP A 102 0.58 -11.92 -19.50
C TRP A 102 1.60 -10.81 -19.27
N CYS A 103 1.23 -9.58 -19.62
CA CYS A 103 2.14 -8.45 -19.55
C CYS A 103 1.45 -7.16 -19.17
N PHE A 104 2.24 -6.22 -18.66
CA PHE A 104 1.81 -4.85 -18.49
C PHE A 104 2.33 -4.01 -19.64
N PHE A 105 1.57 -3.04 -20.11
CA PHE A 105 2.05 -2.09 -21.11
C PHE A 105 1.71 -0.64 -20.75
N HIS A 106 2.58 0.28 -21.14
CA HIS A 106 2.33 1.70 -21.05
C HIS A 106 2.59 2.37 -22.39
N ILE A 107 1.88 3.47 -22.64
CA ILE A 107 2.03 4.28 -23.86
C ILE A 107 2.97 5.43 -23.51
N VAL A 108 4.08 5.53 -24.22
CA VAL A 108 5.02 6.66 -24.08
C VAL A 108 4.58 7.83 -24.96
N SER A 109 5.21 8.99 -24.82
CA SER A 109 4.78 10.25 -25.45
C SER A 109 4.72 10.22 -26.98
N ASP A 110 5.47 9.34 -27.63
CA ASP A 110 5.46 9.16 -29.08
C ASP A 110 4.36 8.17 -29.58
N GLY A 111 3.54 7.64 -28.67
CA GLY A 111 2.49 6.66 -28.95
C GLY A 111 2.95 5.20 -28.94
N THR A 112 4.24 4.93 -28.76
CA THR A 112 4.78 3.57 -28.72
C THR A 112 4.32 2.83 -27.46
N ARG A 113 4.05 1.54 -27.59
CA ARG A 113 3.74 0.65 -26.47
C ARG A 113 5.00 -0.01 -25.94
N HIS A 114 5.34 0.27 -24.69
CA HIS A 114 6.39 -0.42 -23.97
C HIS A 114 5.79 -1.53 -23.12
N LEU A 115 6.29 -2.76 -23.32
CA LEU A 115 5.84 -3.96 -22.63
C LEU A 115 6.76 -4.27 -21.44
N SER A 116 6.18 -4.61 -20.32
CA SER A 116 6.84 -5.16 -19.14
C SER A 116 6.28 -6.55 -18.90
N SER A 117 7.15 -7.56 -18.94
CA SER A 117 6.77 -8.93 -18.61
C SER A 117 6.19 -8.97 -17.19
N TYR A 118 5.16 -9.79 -16.92
CA TYR A 118 4.63 -9.91 -15.56
C TYR A 118 5.71 -10.30 -14.53
N ASN A 119 6.68 -11.12 -14.93
CA ASN A 119 7.82 -11.53 -14.09
C ASN A 119 8.75 -10.37 -13.70
N SER A 120 8.68 -9.24 -14.42
CA SER A 120 9.42 -8.02 -14.06
C SER A 120 8.62 -7.09 -13.16
N VAL A 121 7.31 -7.31 -13.00
CA VAL A 121 6.45 -6.50 -12.14
C VAL A 121 6.32 -7.17 -10.78
N THR A 122 6.68 -6.45 -9.72
CA THR A 122 6.68 -6.99 -8.35
C THR A 122 5.39 -6.65 -7.60
N HIS A 123 4.80 -5.49 -7.91
CA HIS A 123 3.58 -5.03 -7.26
C HIS A 123 2.70 -4.26 -8.24
N TRP A 124 1.39 -4.29 -7.99
CA TRP A 124 0.43 -3.45 -8.69
C TRP A 124 -0.62 -2.87 -7.74
N LYS A 125 -1.26 -1.78 -8.15
CA LYS A 125 -2.40 -1.17 -7.45
C LYS A 125 -3.37 -0.57 -8.47
N PRO A 126 -4.70 -0.76 -8.34
CA PRO A 126 -5.66 -0.14 -9.26
C PRO A 126 -5.67 1.38 -9.09
N ILE A 127 -5.76 2.10 -10.20
CA ILE A 127 -6.05 3.54 -10.19
C ILE A 127 -7.56 3.70 -10.09
N VAL A 128 -8.05 4.03 -8.90
CA VAL A 128 -9.45 4.42 -8.71
C VAL A 128 -9.59 5.84 -9.25
N LYS A 129 -10.20 5.99 -10.43
CA LYS A 129 -10.61 7.31 -10.93
C LYS A 129 -11.75 7.80 -10.04
N ASP A 130 -11.70 9.07 -9.65
CA ASP A 130 -12.78 9.69 -8.89
C ASP A 130 -14.11 9.45 -9.61
N LEU A 131 -15.15 9.11 -8.83
CA LEU A 131 -16.50 9.02 -9.39
C LEU A 131 -16.88 10.40 -9.93
N PRO A 132 -17.55 10.47 -11.10
CA PRO A 132 -18.04 11.75 -11.59
C PRO A 132 -18.97 12.40 -10.56
N PRO A 133 -19.06 13.74 -10.52
CA PRO A 133 -20.03 14.43 -9.66
C PRO A 133 -21.44 13.89 -9.92
N ILE A 134 -22.16 13.60 -8.85
CA ILE A 134 -23.58 13.30 -8.92
C ILE A 134 -24.30 14.65 -9.05
N TYR A 135 -24.95 14.89 -10.19
CA TYR A 135 -25.80 16.07 -10.42
C TYR A 135 -27.25 15.78 -10.04
#